data_AF-A0A2E5X525-F1
#
_entry.id   AF-A0A2E5X525-F1
#
_cell.length_a   1.000
_cell.length_b   1.000
_cell.length_c   1.000
_cell.angle_alpha   90.00
_cell.angle_beta   90.00
_cell.angle_gamma   90.00
#
_symmetry.space_group_name_H-M   'P 1'
#
loop_
_entity.id
_entity.type
_entity.pdbx_description
1 polymer ?
#
loop_
_entity_poly.entity_id
_entity_poly.type
_entity_poly.pdbx_seq_one_letter_code
_entity_poly.pdbx_strand_id
1 'polypeptide(L)'
;MEAAFDHCPGATWRIYKTNSSGDVGTAVEDAIDNGVDVITMSMSFYNKGWDDDTGAPCEAATLAAENGILFFTSAGNRARQHWQGDFEPGAGDPDWHNFDAGNEVLPVTIGGNDAVNLYLAWDTGAGTADYDLYLYDSSVSLIDKSDSNGETFENLHFENSSSSSTEILIAVWRKSGAAVEFELFGHASGTNTWSSYVSSGSTTSPSNTSNQSVMSVAAVDWANFSSSSPSAKSYSSRGPTNSAMTVPDLTGPTDTAGFTYSSFGGTSCATPNTAGAACALWSALPHLSNHELRTLLYDMADSYRDWGAGGNDSTFGWGGTKISPVSVRDTSSPPIYYVEDKSFSLQTGVFTHPFLTVEAAASAVPAGATIMIRGDTYAETPTITKNLRLLIWDGSVLVH
;
A
#
# COMPACT_ATOMS: atom_id res chain seq x y z
N MET A 1 1.84 15.31 2.57
CA MET A 1 0.77 16.27 2.94
C MET A 1 0.17 16.90 1.70
N GLU A 2 0.92 17.74 0.98
CA GLU A 2 0.43 18.47 -0.21
C GLU A 2 -0.37 17.60 -1.19
N ALA A 3 0.18 16.45 -1.60
CA ALA A 3 -0.51 15.54 -2.53
C ALA A 3 -1.91 15.11 -2.07
N ALA A 4 -2.17 15.00 -0.77
CA ALA A 4 -3.51 14.72 -0.25
C ALA A 4 -4.35 16.02 -0.10
N PHE A 5 -3.69 17.12 0.26
CA PHE A 5 -4.29 18.45 0.40
C PHE A 5 -4.90 18.95 -0.91
N ASP A 6 -4.24 18.74 -2.04
CA ASP A 6 -4.71 19.20 -3.35
C ASP A 6 -6.05 18.57 -3.77
N HIS A 7 -6.36 17.37 -3.26
CA HIS A 7 -7.67 16.72 -3.49
C HIS A 7 -8.75 17.19 -2.50
N CYS A 8 -8.37 17.44 -1.25
CA CYS A 8 -9.30 17.68 -0.14
C CYS A 8 -8.91 18.90 0.71
N PRO A 9 -8.77 20.11 0.13
CA PRO A 9 -8.22 21.26 0.85
C PRO A 9 -9.14 21.77 1.97
N GLY A 10 -10.44 21.45 1.91
CA GLY A 10 -11.43 21.78 2.94
C GLY A 10 -11.42 20.88 4.17
N ALA A 11 -10.60 19.81 4.18
CA ALA A 11 -10.49 18.93 5.34
C ALA A 11 -9.81 19.63 6.53
N THR A 12 -10.05 19.12 7.74
CA THR A 12 -9.26 19.49 8.92
C THR A 12 -8.01 18.62 8.97
N TRP A 13 -6.83 19.24 8.97
CA TRP A 13 -5.56 18.53 8.90
C TRP A 13 -4.89 18.39 10.26
N ARG A 14 -4.47 17.17 10.60
CA ARG A 14 -3.52 16.88 11.66
C ARG A 14 -2.24 16.31 11.05
N ILE A 15 -1.09 16.79 11.53
CA ILE A 15 0.22 16.40 11.01
C ILE A 15 1.04 15.88 12.17
N TYR A 16 1.40 14.59 12.08
CA TYR A 16 2.20 13.92 13.08
C TYR A 16 3.63 13.76 12.59
N LYS A 17 4.59 14.12 13.45
CA LYS A 17 5.98 13.76 13.24
C LYS A 17 6.25 12.46 13.99
N THR A 18 6.56 11.41 13.26
CA THR A 18 6.92 10.09 13.81
C THR A 18 8.38 9.78 13.45
N ASN A 19 9.12 9.18 14.40
CA ASN A 19 10.51 8.74 14.21
C ASN A 19 10.70 7.26 14.58
N SER A 20 9.67 6.61 15.12
CA SER A 20 9.70 5.22 15.57
C SER A 20 8.36 4.54 15.32
N SER A 21 8.31 3.21 15.39
CA SER A 21 7.04 2.48 15.37
C SER A 21 6.15 2.81 16.58
N GLY A 22 6.74 3.15 17.73
CA GLY A 22 5.99 3.59 18.90
C GLY A 22 5.30 4.94 18.68
N ASP A 23 5.97 5.87 17.98
CA ASP A 23 5.39 7.18 17.65
C ASP A 23 4.14 7.03 16.75
N VAL A 24 4.08 6.00 15.90
CA VAL A 24 2.91 5.71 15.06
C VAL A 24 1.69 5.36 15.90
N GLY A 25 1.86 4.53 16.93
CA GLY A 25 0.79 4.18 17.87
C GLY A 25 0.20 5.41 18.56
N THR A 26 1.06 6.25 19.14
CA THR A 26 0.63 7.50 19.79
C THR A 26 -0.05 8.47 18.82
N ALA A 27 0.41 8.55 17.57
CA ALA A 27 -0.24 9.37 16.54
C ALA A 27 -1.64 8.84 16.17
N VAL A 28 -1.82 7.51 16.13
CA VAL A 28 -3.12 6.89 15.90
C VAL A 28 -4.06 7.13 17.08
N GLU A 29 -3.59 7.00 18.32
CA GLU A 29 -4.39 7.30 19.52
C GLU A 29 -4.91 8.75 19.50
N ASP A 30 -4.05 9.73 19.22
CA ASP A 30 -4.47 11.14 19.08
C ASP A 30 -5.43 11.34 17.90
N ALA A 31 -5.23 10.61 16.78
CA ALA A 31 -6.16 10.66 15.65
C ALA A 31 -7.56 10.16 16.02
N ILE A 32 -7.65 9.08 16.80
CA ILE A 32 -8.92 8.53 17.32
C ILE A 32 -9.59 9.52 18.27
N ASP A 33 -8.86 10.03 19.26
CA ASP A 33 -9.39 10.98 20.26
C ASP A 33 -9.95 12.26 19.63
N ASN A 34 -9.50 12.59 18.42
CA ASN A 34 -9.92 13.76 17.70
C ASN A 34 -10.82 13.48 16.48
N GLY A 35 -11.32 12.24 16.32
CA GLY A 35 -12.27 11.87 15.28
C GLY A 35 -11.73 12.05 13.86
N VAL A 36 -10.49 11.64 13.61
CA VAL A 36 -9.92 11.61 12.24
C VAL A 36 -10.58 10.50 11.42
N ASP A 37 -11.11 10.82 10.24
CA ASP A 37 -11.75 9.84 9.36
C ASP A 37 -10.76 9.07 8.46
N VAL A 38 -9.67 9.73 8.05
CA VAL A 38 -8.68 9.20 7.10
C VAL A 38 -7.27 9.47 7.58
N ILE A 39 -6.44 8.42 7.64
CA ILE A 39 -4.99 8.53 7.85
C ILE A 39 -4.27 8.18 6.55
N THR A 40 -3.22 8.94 6.21
CA THR A 40 -2.28 8.58 5.16
C THR A 40 -0.87 8.49 5.75
N MET A 41 -0.24 7.33 5.61
CA MET A 41 1.10 7.06 6.09
C MET A 41 1.99 6.53 4.96
N SER A 42 3.02 7.30 4.63
CA SER A 42 3.97 6.98 3.56
C SER A 42 5.28 6.42 4.10
N MET A 43 5.20 5.42 4.99
CA MET A 43 6.34 4.84 5.70
C MET A 43 6.38 3.31 5.55
N SER A 44 7.59 2.76 5.60
CA SER A 44 7.86 1.32 5.62
C SER A 44 8.64 0.97 6.88
N PHE A 45 8.25 -0.12 7.53
CA PHE A 45 8.99 -0.72 8.64
C PHE A 45 9.43 -2.14 8.26
N TYR A 46 10.58 -2.54 8.80
CA TYR A 46 11.24 -3.82 8.54
C TYR A 46 11.40 -4.59 9.85
N ASN A 47 11.57 -5.91 9.77
CA ASN A 47 11.78 -6.79 10.91
C ASN A 47 10.71 -6.57 12.00
N LYS A 48 9.43 -6.51 11.61
CA LYS A 48 8.29 -6.35 12.52
C LYS A 48 7.54 -7.64 12.82
N GLY A 49 8.15 -8.75 12.44
CA GLY A 49 7.62 -10.10 12.53
C GLY A 49 7.51 -10.70 11.13
N TRP A 50 7.54 -12.02 11.06
CA TRP A 50 7.43 -12.78 9.82
C TRP A 50 6.00 -12.80 9.29
N ASP A 51 5.05 -13.09 10.19
CA ASP A 51 3.64 -13.23 9.86
C ASP A 51 2.95 -11.87 9.64
N ASP A 52 1.86 -11.89 8.90
CA ASP A 52 0.98 -10.73 8.74
C ASP A 52 0.38 -10.29 10.09
N ASP A 53 -0.07 -9.03 10.15
CA ASP A 53 -0.63 -8.40 11.36
C ASP A 53 0.33 -8.29 12.56
N THR A 54 1.61 -8.62 12.39
CA THR A 54 2.58 -8.55 13.48
C THR A 54 3.28 -7.20 13.60
N GLY A 55 3.59 -6.82 14.85
CA GLY A 55 4.40 -5.67 15.20
C GLY A 55 3.64 -4.35 15.29
N ALA A 56 4.25 -3.41 16.02
CA ALA A 56 3.63 -2.14 16.40
C ALA A 56 3.02 -1.31 15.24
N PRO A 57 3.60 -1.25 14.02
CA PRO A 57 2.95 -0.52 12.94
C PRO A 57 1.65 -1.17 12.45
N CYS A 58 1.59 -2.51 12.36
CA CYS A 58 0.36 -3.22 12.01
C CYS A 58 -0.68 -3.09 13.12
N GLU A 59 -0.26 -3.21 14.39
CA GLU A 59 -1.13 -2.99 15.55
C GLU A 59 -1.75 -1.58 15.52
N ALA A 60 -0.96 -0.55 15.23
CA ALA A 60 -1.44 0.83 15.11
C ALA A 60 -2.39 1.01 13.92
N ALA A 61 -2.10 0.42 12.76
CA ALA A 61 -2.99 0.48 11.60
C ALA A 61 -4.33 -0.22 11.86
N THR A 62 -4.29 -1.39 12.50
CA THR A 62 -5.47 -2.14 12.95
C THR A 62 -6.28 -1.33 13.96
N LEU A 63 -5.64 -0.72 14.96
CA LEU A 63 -6.31 0.12 15.95
C LEU A 63 -7.06 1.29 15.30
N ALA A 64 -6.46 1.95 14.30
CA ALA A 64 -7.12 3.00 13.54
C ALA A 64 -8.35 2.45 12.82
N ALA A 65 -8.19 1.34 12.10
CA ALA A 65 -9.25 0.70 11.33
C ALA A 65 -10.44 0.25 12.20
N GLU A 66 -10.18 -0.36 13.35
CA GLU A 66 -11.20 -0.79 14.33
C GLU A 66 -11.98 0.39 14.93
N ASN A 67 -11.40 1.60 14.92
CA ASN A 67 -12.06 2.84 15.35
C ASN A 67 -12.68 3.63 14.19
N GLY A 68 -12.93 2.98 13.05
CA GLY A 68 -13.67 3.56 11.93
C GLY A 68 -12.82 4.42 10.98
N ILE A 69 -11.50 4.46 11.16
CA ILE A 69 -10.59 5.25 10.33
C ILE A 69 -10.21 4.46 9.08
N LEU A 70 -10.21 5.10 7.91
CA LEU A 70 -9.57 4.53 6.72
C LEU A 70 -8.07 4.83 6.76
N PHE A 71 -7.25 3.79 6.88
CA PHE A 71 -5.80 3.91 7.00
C PHE A 71 -5.12 3.57 5.68
N PHE A 72 -4.60 4.57 4.97
CA PHE A 72 -3.84 4.36 3.74
C PHE A 72 -2.35 4.24 4.04
N THR A 73 -1.73 3.16 3.62
CA THR A 73 -0.28 2.92 3.77
C THR A 73 0.39 2.67 2.43
N SER A 74 1.67 3.03 2.30
CA SER A 74 2.43 2.71 1.09
C SER A 74 2.74 1.22 1.00
N ALA A 75 2.61 0.64 -0.20
CA ALA A 75 3.00 -0.75 -0.42
C ALA A 75 4.51 -0.99 -0.19
N GLY A 76 5.34 0.04 -0.41
CA GLY A 76 6.79 -0.02 -0.33
C GLY A 76 7.46 0.23 -1.69
N ASN A 77 8.74 0.58 -1.66
CA ASN A 77 9.57 0.80 -2.86
C ASN A 77 10.67 -0.27 -2.96
N ARG A 78 10.36 -1.54 -2.69
CA ARG A 78 11.35 -2.60 -2.47
C ARG A 78 11.35 -3.72 -3.50
N ALA A 79 10.53 -3.66 -4.55
CA ALA A 79 10.47 -4.74 -5.55
C ALA A 79 11.80 -5.05 -6.27
N ARG A 80 12.81 -4.16 -6.18
CA ARG A 80 14.17 -4.36 -6.72
C ARG A 80 15.27 -4.38 -5.64
N GLN A 81 14.86 -4.39 -4.38
CA GLN A 81 15.73 -4.35 -3.20
C GLN A 81 15.18 -5.33 -2.16
N HIS A 82 14.77 -6.50 -2.65
CA HIS A 82 14.15 -7.57 -1.89
C HIS A 82 14.60 -8.90 -2.46
N TRP A 83 14.88 -9.86 -1.59
CA TRP A 83 15.08 -11.26 -1.95
C TRP A 83 14.29 -12.10 -0.95
N GLN A 84 13.65 -13.16 -1.41
CA GLN A 84 12.95 -14.11 -0.57
C GLN A 84 12.99 -15.50 -1.19
N GLY A 85 13.10 -16.53 -0.34
CA GLY A 85 13.08 -17.92 -0.76
C GLY A 85 13.50 -18.88 0.34
N ASP A 86 13.33 -20.17 0.08
CA ASP A 86 13.79 -21.25 0.95
C ASP A 86 15.30 -21.19 1.11
N PHE A 87 15.79 -21.52 2.31
CA PHE A 87 17.23 -21.68 2.51
C PHE A 87 17.74 -22.88 1.71
N GLU A 88 18.53 -22.58 0.69
CA GLU A 88 19.27 -23.55 -0.12
C GLU A 88 20.71 -23.71 0.39
N PRO A 89 21.14 -24.91 0.84
CA PRO A 89 22.50 -25.16 1.30
C PRO A 89 23.57 -24.86 0.26
N GLY A 90 24.66 -24.22 0.71
CA GLY A 90 25.83 -23.89 -0.08
C GLY A 90 26.55 -25.13 -0.62
N ALA A 91 27.19 -24.96 -1.79
CA ALA A 91 27.96 -26.02 -2.42
C ALA A 91 29.32 -26.23 -1.73
N GLY A 92 29.87 -25.19 -1.11
CA GLY A 92 31.09 -25.24 -0.33
C GLY A 92 30.83 -25.65 1.12
N ASP A 93 30.03 -24.87 1.82
CA ASP A 93 29.57 -25.15 3.19
C ASP A 93 28.04 -25.18 3.22
N PRO A 94 27.40 -26.28 3.66
CA PRO A 94 25.95 -26.39 3.68
C PRO A 94 25.24 -25.39 4.59
N ASP A 95 25.96 -24.69 5.47
CA ASP A 95 25.39 -23.67 6.35
C ASP A 95 25.45 -22.25 5.74
N TRP A 96 26.12 -22.02 4.60
CA TRP A 96 25.92 -20.79 3.80
C TRP A 96 24.72 -20.95 2.86
N HIS A 97 23.93 -19.89 2.69
CA HIS A 97 22.85 -19.88 1.70
C HIS A 97 23.39 -19.71 0.27
N ASN A 98 22.83 -20.45 -0.67
CA ASN A 98 23.10 -20.35 -2.11
C ASN A 98 22.04 -19.51 -2.84
N PHE A 99 22.39 -18.30 -3.27
CA PHE A 99 21.48 -17.35 -3.91
C PHE A 99 21.19 -17.65 -5.39
N ASP A 100 22.16 -18.20 -6.14
CA ASP A 100 21.98 -18.62 -7.54
C ASP A 100 23.13 -19.53 -8.00
N ALA A 101 22.81 -20.65 -8.64
CA ALA A 101 23.75 -21.52 -9.36
C ALA A 101 25.07 -21.87 -8.62
N GLY A 102 25.04 -21.98 -7.28
CA GLY A 102 26.20 -22.28 -6.45
C GLY A 102 26.93 -21.04 -5.90
N ASN A 103 26.36 -19.85 -6.07
CA ASN A 103 26.88 -18.60 -5.53
C ASN A 103 26.32 -18.34 -4.13
N GLU A 104 27.20 -18.41 -3.14
CA GLU A 104 26.87 -18.23 -1.71
C GLU A 104 26.78 -16.75 -1.28
N VAL A 105 26.93 -15.82 -2.23
CA VAL A 105 26.80 -14.38 -1.99
C VAL A 105 25.84 -13.71 -2.96
N LEU A 106 25.21 -12.65 -2.48
CA LEU A 106 24.38 -11.73 -3.26
C LEU A 106 25.12 -10.39 -3.45
N PRO A 107 25.70 -10.15 -4.64
CA PRO A 107 26.34 -8.87 -4.95
C PRO A 107 25.34 -7.72 -5.00
N VAL A 108 25.68 -6.61 -4.34
CA VAL A 108 24.95 -5.34 -4.42
C VAL A 108 25.94 -4.22 -4.72
N THR A 109 25.69 -3.47 -5.79
CA THR A 109 26.45 -2.25 -6.09
C THR A 109 25.83 -1.07 -5.35
N ILE A 110 26.62 -0.41 -4.51
CA ILE A 110 26.25 0.79 -3.76
C ILE A 110 26.81 2.02 -4.47
N GLY A 111 25.95 3.02 -4.71
CA GLY A 111 26.35 4.28 -5.33
C GLY A 111 27.43 5.03 -4.53
N GLY A 112 28.13 5.94 -5.18
CA GLY A 112 29.07 6.83 -4.48
C GLY A 112 28.33 7.83 -3.59
N ASN A 113 28.78 8.02 -2.36
CA ASN A 113 28.09 8.78 -1.30
C ASN A 113 26.66 8.29 -1.05
N ASP A 114 26.43 6.99 -1.15
CA ASP A 114 25.15 6.33 -0.89
C ASP A 114 25.32 5.30 0.24
N ALA A 115 24.21 4.80 0.76
CA ALA A 115 24.19 3.83 1.84
C ALA A 115 23.10 2.78 1.62
N VAL A 116 23.16 1.69 2.37
CA VAL A 116 22.10 0.68 2.44
C VAL A 116 21.92 0.22 3.87
N ASN A 117 20.65 0.11 4.28
CA ASN A 117 20.28 -0.67 5.45
C ASN A 117 19.74 -2.01 4.95
N LEU A 118 20.21 -3.10 5.54
CA LEU A 118 19.82 -4.46 5.23
C LEU A 118 19.02 -5.02 6.40
N TYR A 119 17.92 -5.70 6.09
CA TYR A 119 17.02 -6.28 7.08
C TYR A 119 16.70 -7.71 6.67
N LEU A 120 17.22 -8.68 7.41
CA LEU A 120 16.98 -10.11 7.24
C LEU A 120 15.92 -10.54 8.27
N ALA A 121 14.92 -11.31 7.84
CA ALA A 121 13.98 -11.98 8.73
C ALA A 121 13.66 -13.37 8.17
N TRP A 122 13.18 -14.28 9.02
CA TRP A 122 12.92 -15.66 8.61
C TRP A 122 11.65 -16.25 9.20
N ASP A 123 11.16 -17.30 8.56
CA ASP A 123 9.99 -18.04 9.01
C ASP A 123 10.24 -18.65 10.40
N THR A 124 9.29 -18.41 11.30
CA THR A 124 9.32 -18.88 12.69
C THR A 124 8.35 -20.05 12.93
N GLY A 125 7.53 -20.40 11.93
CA GLY A 125 6.52 -21.45 12.02
C GLY A 125 7.08 -22.87 12.11
N ALA A 126 8.27 -23.11 11.56
CA ALA A 126 8.91 -24.43 11.55
C ALA A 126 9.77 -24.72 12.82
N GLY A 127 9.80 -23.81 13.79
CA GLY A 127 10.59 -23.92 15.03
C GLY A 127 11.71 -22.87 15.13
N THR A 128 12.60 -23.00 16.12
CA THR A 128 13.73 -22.08 16.29
C THR A 128 14.81 -22.31 15.24
N ALA A 129 14.95 -21.35 14.32
CA ALA A 129 16.10 -21.16 13.44
C ALA A 129 16.88 -19.90 13.86
N ASP A 130 18.18 -19.88 13.56
CA ASP A 130 19.08 -18.77 13.82
C ASP A 130 19.93 -18.53 12.58
N TYR A 131 19.64 -17.42 11.88
CA TYR A 131 20.42 -16.98 10.72
C TYR A 131 21.22 -15.73 11.08
N ASP A 132 22.47 -15.71 10.65
CA ASP A 132 23.36 -14.57 10.75
C ASP A 132 23.48 -13.89 9.37
N LEU A 133 23.60 -12.57 9.37
CA LEU A 133 23.81 -11.76 8.17
C LEU A 133 25.27 -11.30 8.09
N TYR A 134 25.94 -11.55 6.97
CA TYR A 134 27.33 -11.17 6.74
C TYR A 134 27.46 -10.23 5.55
N LEU A 135 28.41 -9.29 5.65
CA LEU A 135 28.77 -8.38 4.58
C LEU A 135 30.27 -8.46 4.29
N TYR A 136 30.61 -8.70 3.03
CA TYR A 136 31.98 -8.76 2.54
C TYR A 136 32.23 -7.70 1.46
N ASP A 137 33.51 -7.36 1.26
CA ASP A 137 33.95 -6.61 0.09
C ASP A 137 34.08 -7.54 -1.14
N SER A 138 34.39 -6.95 -2.31
CA SER A 138 34.57 -7.71 -3.56
C SER A 138 35.80 -8.64 -3.56
N SER A 139 36.68 -8.55 -2.56
CA SER A 139 37.79 -9.48 -2.33
C SER A 139 37.44 -10.56 -1.30
N VAL A 140 36.17 -10.65 -0.89
CA VAL A 140 35.64 -11.58 0.12
C VAL A 140 36.29 -11.37 1.49
N SER A 141 36.71 -10.13 1.78
CA SER A 141 37.12 -9.75 3.14
C SER A 141 35.90 -9.27 3.91
N LEU A 142 35.75 -9.75 5.14
CA LEU A 142 34.62 -9.37 6.00
C LEU A 142 34.64 -7.86 6.27
N ILE A 143 33.54 -7.19 5.97
CA ILE A 143 33.29 -5.78 6.31
C ILE A 143 32.59 -5.73 7.67
N ASP A 144 31.45 -6.41 7.80
CA ASP A 144 30.62 -6.40 8.99
C ASP A 144 29.71 -7.64 9.06
N LYS A 145 29.11 -7.90 10.21
CA LYS A 145 28.13 -8.97 10.40
C LYS A 145 27.15 -8.67 11.54
N SER A 146 25.98 -9.28 11.47
CA SER A 146 24.96 -9.27 12.52
C SER A 146 24.65 -10.73 12.86
N ASP A 147 24.96 -11.13 14.10
CA ASP A 147 24.93 -12.51 14.60
C ASP A 147 24.27 -12.60 15.98
N SER A 148 23.12 -11.94 16.11
CA SER A 148 22.37 -11.86 17.35
C SER A 148 21.90 -13.25 17.81
N ASN A 149 21.48 -13.36 19.07
CA ASN A 149 20.97 -14.64 19.60
C ASN A 149 19.57 -14.42 20.15
N GLY A 150 18.62 -15.26 19.74
CA GLY A 150 17.26 -15.25 20.25
C GLY A 150 16.33 -14.24 19.59
N GLU A 151 16.83 -13.46 18.63
CA GLU A 151 16.00 -12.68 17.71
C GLU A 151 15.60 -13.55 16.52
N THR A 152 14.61 -13.09 15.75
CA THR A 152 14.14 -13.74 14.52
C THR A 152 14.46 -12.91 13.28
N PHE A 153 15.47 -12.04 13.40
CA PHE A 153 15.89 -11.11 12.38
C PHE A 153 17.33 -10.67 12.60
N GLU A 154 17.95 -10.15 11.55
CA GLU A 154 19.24 -9.46 11.60
C GLU A 154 19.17 -8.14 10.83
N ASN A 155 20.04 -7.19 11.16
CA ASN A 155 20.14 -5.95 10.37
C ASN A 155 21.57 -5.40 10.31
N LEU A 156 21.93 -4.84 9.16
CA LEU A 156 23.22 -4.19 8.96
C LEU A 156 23.05 -2.84 8.28
N HIS A 157 24.04 -1.97 8.49
CA HIS A 157 24.16 -0.70 7.78
C HIS A 157 25.51 -0.64 7.08
N PHE A 158 25.52 -0.24 5.82
CA PHE A 158 26.74 0.02 5.08
C PHE A 158 26.67 1.38 4.38
N GLU A 159 27.75 2.16 4.52
CA GLU A 159 27.91 3.46 3.89
C GLU A 159 29.10 3.44 2.92
N ASN A 160 28.88 3.85 1.68
CA ASN A 160 29.94 4.12 0.72
C ASN A 160 30.24 5.62 0.68
N SER A 161 31.19 6.05 1.51
CA SER A 161 31.63 7.46 1.54
C SER A 161 32.56 7.85 0.37
N SER A 162 32.83 6.95 -0.58
CA SER A 162 33.61 7.27 -1.79
C SER A 162 32.73 7.89 -2.87
N SER A 163 33.31 8.66 -3.79
CA SER A 163 32.56 9.25 -4.91
C SER A 163 32.23 8.26 -6.03
N SER A 164 32.85 7.08 -6.03
CA SER A 164 32.61 6.00 -6.99
C SER A 164 31.69 4.95 -6.41
N SER A 165 31.01 4.17 -7.25
CA SER A 165 30.29 2.99 -6.77
C SER A 165 31.24 1.95 -6.19
N THR A 166 30.79 1.24 -5.17
CA THR A 166 31.47 0.05 -4.63
C THR A 166 30.53 -1.15 -4.69
N GLU A 167 31.09 -2.34 -4.85
CA GLU A 167 30.33 -3.58 -4.69
C GLU A 167 30.55 -4.12 -3.28
N ILE A 168 29.46 -4.58 -2.67
CA ILE A 168 29.46 -5.37 -1.44
C ILE A 168 28.81 -6.72 -1.73
N LEU A 169 29.19 -7.74 -0.97
CA LEU A 169 28.68 -9.10 -1.10
C LEU A 169 27.92 -9.45 0.19
N ILE A 170 26.63 -9.74 0.07
CA ILE A 170 25.79 -10.17 1.20
C ILE A 170 25.83 -11.69 1.28
N ALA A 171 25.99 -12.26 2.46
CA ALA A 171 25.86 -13.69 2.70
C ALA A 171 24.96 -13.97 3.90
N VAL A 172 24.23 -15.08 3.87
CA VAL A 172 23.36 -15.53 4.97
C VAL A 172 23.87 -16.88 5.46
N TRP A 173 24.14 -16.97 6.76
CA TRP A 173 24.65 -18.17 7.41
C TRP A 173 23.58 -18.77 8.33
N ARG A 174 23.31 -20.06 8.19
CA ARG A 174 22.48 -20.84 9.10
C ARG A 174 23.29 -21.31 10.28
N LYS A 175 23.28 -20.52 11.34
CA LYS A 175 24.02 -20.81 12.58
C LYS A 175 23.46 -22.00 13.31
N SER A 176 22.13 -22.15 13.35
CA SER A 176 21.47 -23.32 13.92
C SER A 176 20.01 -23.46 13.47
N GLY A 177 19.43 -24.62 13.78
CA GLY A 177 18.01 -24.89 13.53
C GLY A 177 17.70 -25.41 12.13
N ALA A 178 16.41 -25.46 11.80
CA ALA A 178 15.94 -25.93 10.51
C ALA A 178 16.30 -24.94 9.40
N ALA A 179 16.51 -25.46 8.18
CA ALA A 179 16.49 -24.64 6.98
C ALA A 179 15.02 -24.25 6.70
N VAL A 180 14.75 -22.96 6.68
CA VAL A 180 13.44 -22.33 6.52
C VAL A 180 13.52 -21.17 5.53
N GLU A 181 12.37 -20.73 5.03
CA GLU A 181 12.28 -19.53 4.21
C GLU A 181 12.77 -18.28 4.94
N PHE A 182 13.41 -17.37 4.21
CA PHE A 182 13.79 -16.07 4.72
C PHE A 182 13.59 -14.97 3.68
N GLU A 183 13.53 -13.73 4.15
CA GLU A 183 13.45 -12.53 3.34
C GLU A 183 14.57 -11.56 3.71
N LEU A 184 15.05 -10.81 2.72
CA LEU A 184 16.08 -9.79 2.87
C LEU A 184 15.63 -8.52 2.16
N PHE A 185 15.45 -7.45 2.93
CA PHE A 185 15.15 -6.11 2.41
C PHE A 185 16.39 -5.21 2.40
N GLY A 186 16.55 -4.46 1.31
CA GLY A 186 17.44 -3.31 1.22
C GLY A 186 16.66 -2.00 1.27
N HIS A 187 16.98 -1.12 2.22
CA HIS A 187 16.52 0.26 2.22
C HIS A 187 17.66 1.23 1.93
N ALA A 188 17.54 1.94 0.81
CA ALA A 188 18.52 2.92 0.39
C ALA A 188 17.85 4.19 -0.13
N SER A 189 18.58 5.29 -0.06
CA SER A 189 18.20 6.60 -0.60
C SER A 189 18.27 6.69 -2.12
N GLY A 190 19.00 5.79 -2.79
CA GLY A 190 19.39 6.01 -4.19
C GLY A 190 19.67 4.77 -5.04
N THR A 191 20.83 4.80 -5.69
CA THR A 191 21.18 4.12 -6.96
C THR A 191 21.58 2.65 -6.81
N ASN A 192 21.32 2.05 -5.65
CA ASN A 192 21.79 0.72 -5.35
C ASN A 192 21.18 -0.30 -6.31
N THR A 193 22.03 -1.18 -6.85
CA THR A 193 21.63 -2.19 -7.83
C THR A 193 21.95 -3.57 -7.28
N TRP A 194 20.92 -4.39 -7.16
CA TRP A 194 21.03 -5.78 -6.71
C TRP A 194 21.25 -6.67 -7.93
N SER A 195 22.22 -7.58 -7.87
CA SER A 195 22.53 -8.49 -8.99
C SER A 195 21.38 -9.48 -9.26
N SER A 196 20.65 -9.86 -8.21
CA SER A 196 19.42 -10.63 -8.25
C SER A 196 18.43 -10.10 -7.20
N TYR A 197 17.14 -10.23 -7.46
CA TYR A 197 16.07 -9.80 -6.57
C TYR A 197 14.79 -10.58 -6.85
N VAL A 198 13.92 -10.66 -5.84
CA VAL A 198 12.60 -11.26 -5.92
C VAL A 198 11.56 -10.18 -5.66
N SER A 199 10.78 -9.81 -6.68
CA SER A 199 9.79 -8.73 -6.53
C SER A 199 8.56 -9.16 -5.72
N SER A 200 8.19 -10.43 -5.78
CA SER A 200 7.11 -11.02 -4.98
C SER A 200 7.49 -10.99 -3.50
N GLY A 201 6.54 -10.78 -2.59
CA GLY A 201 6.81 -10.70 -1.14
C GLY A 201 7.37 -9.37 -0.66
N SER A 202 7.72 -8.45 -1.56
CA SER A 202 8.46 -7.23 -1.23
C SER A 202 7.66 -6.14 -0.48
N THR A 203 6.51 -6.47 0.07
CA THR A 203 5.68 -5.59 0.90
C THR A 203 6.32 -5.32 2.26
N THR A 204 5.95 -4.23 2.92
CA THR A 204 6.59 -3.80 4.17
C THR A 204 5.55 -3.41 5.20
N SER A 205 5.81 -3.62 6.49
CA SER A 205 4.86 -3.21 7.52
C SER A 205 4.56 -1.69 7.47
N PRO A 206 3.28 -1.26 7.56
CA PRO A 206 2.08 -2.06 7.84
C PRO A 206 1.25 -2.46 6.61
N SER A 207 1.81 -2.51 5.40
CA SER A 207 1.05 -2.96 4.22
C SER A 207 0.64 -4.44 4.27
N ASN A 208 1.16 -5.19 5.23
CA ASN A 208 0.78 -6.55 5.57
C ASN A 208 -0.21 -6.62 6.75
N THR A 209 -1.14 -5.66 6.84
CA THR A 209 -2.26 -5.70 7.80
C THR A 209 -3.52 -6.25 7.11
N SER A 210 -4.15 -7.27 7.69
CA SER A 210 -5.31 -7.97 7.11
C SER A 210 -6.63 -7.24 7.30
N ASN A 211 -6.68 -6.28 8.23
CA ASN A 211 -7.86 -5.46 8.43
C ASN A 211 -8.17 -4.67 7.16
N GLN A 212 -9.35 -4.92 6.58
CA GLN A 212 -9.71 -4.38 5.28
C GLN A 212 -9.75 -2.83 5.21
N SER A 213 -9.90 -2.14 6.34
CA SER A 213 -9.84 -0.67 6.37
C SER A 213 -8.41 -0.11 6.39
N VAL A 214 -7.39 -0.98 6.42
CA VAL A 214 -6.00 -0.67 6.13
C VAL A 214 -5.74 -0.97 4.66
N MET A 215 -5.51 0.07 3.87
CA MET A 215 -5.36 -0.01 2.42
C MET A 215 -3.93 0.31 2.01
N SER A 216 -3.24 -0.71 1.50
CA SER A 216 -1.92 -0.59 0.91
C SER A 216 -1.98 -0.06 -0.53
N VAL A 217 -1.10 0.88 -0.87
CA VAL A 217 -1.15 1.61 -2.14
C VAL A 217 0.10 1.41 -3.00
N ALA A 218 -0.08 0.82 -4.18
CA ALA A 218 0.92 0.69 -5.25
C ALA A 218 1.11 1.99 -6.04
N ALA A 219 2.15 2.03 -6.88
CA ALA A 219 2.50 3.20 -7.67
C ALA A 219 2.45 2.95 -9.19
N VAL A 220 1.75 3.83 -9.91
CA VAL A 220 1.81 3.98 -11.37
C VAL A 220 2.13 5.42 -11.71
N ASP A 221 2.95 5.63 -12.75
CA ASP A 221 3.32 6.96 -13.24
C ASP A 221 2.08 7.80 -13.58
N TRP A 222 1.99 9.02 -13.03
CA TRP A 222 0.89 9.95 -13.29
C TRP A 222 0.61 10.12 -14.79
N ALA A 223 1.65 10.22 -15.62
CA ALA A 223 1.50 10.41 -17.07
C ALA A 223 0.79 9.24 -17.75
N ASN A 224 0.83 8.06 -17.14
CA ASN A 224 0.19 6.84 -17.64
C ASN A 224 -1.03 6.43 -16.80
N PHE A 225 -1.39 7.18 -15.76
CA PHE A 225 -2.42 6.76 -14.81
C PHE A 225 -3.81 6.67 -15.46
N SER A 226 -4.05 7.33 -16.60
CA SER A 226 -5.30 7.19 -17.38
C SER A 226 -5.22 6.17 -18.53
N SER A 227 -4.09 5.46 -18.68
CA SER A 227 -3.94 4.40 -19.68
C SER A 227 -4.84 3.20 -19.36
N SER A 228 -5.26 2.47 -20.39
CA SER A 228 -5.98 1.20 -20.23
C SER A 228 -5.06 0.06 -19.76
N SER A 229 -3.75 0.20 -19.92
CA SER A 229 -2.77 -0.81 -19.52
C SER A 229 -1.44 -0.12 -19.14
N PRO A 230 -1.38 0.56 -17.99
CA PRO A 230 -0.14 1.13 -17.50
C PRO A 230 0.78 0.04 -16.93
N SER A 231 2.07 0.37 -16.85
CA SER A 231 3.03 -0.43 -16.09
C SER A 231 3.12 0.07 -14.65
N ALA A 232 3.05 -0.85 -13.67
CA ALA A 232 3.44 -0.54 -12.31
C ALA A 232 4.89 -0.04 -12.28
N LYS A 233 5.20 0.92 -11.39
CA LYS A 233 6.57 1.37 -11.20
C LYS A 233 7.42 0.18 -10.77
N SER A 234 8.63 0.09 -11.30
CA SER A 234 9.50 -1.05 -11.08
C SER A 234 9.96 -1.22 -9.62
N TYR A 235 9.91 -0.16 -8.83
CA TYR A 235 10.18 -0.20 -7.39
C TYR A 235 8.94 -0.59 -6.56
N SER A 236 7.73 -0.48 -7.12
CA SER A 236 6.49 -0.66 -6.36
C SER A 236 6.43 -2.10 -5.85
N SER A 237 6.43 -2.24 -4.53
CA SER A 237 6.37 -3.52 -3.84
C SER A 237 5.12 -4.31 -4.24
N ARG A 238 5.25 -5.63 -4.20
CA ARG A 238 4.25 -6.60 -4.67
C ARG A 238 4.06 -7.69 -3.64
N GLY A 239 2.81 -8.11 -3.46
CA GLY A 239 2.52 -9.32 -2.71
C GLY A 239 2.81 -10.59 -3.52
N PRO A 240 2.27 -11.74 -3.07
CA PRO A 240 1.57 -11.89 -1.79
C PRO A 240 2.51 -11.60 -0.60
N THR A 241 1.94 -11.31 0.57
CA THR A 241 2.71 -11.24 1.83
C THR A 241 3.15 -12.65 2.29
N ASN A 242 3.93 -12.72 3.38
CA ASN A 242 4.40 -13.97 3.96
C ASN A 242 3.24 -14.88 4.44
N SER A 243 2.10 -14.32 4.88
CA SER A 243 0.88 -15.11 5.16
C SER A 243 -0.11 -15.16 3.98
N ALA A 244 0.40 -14.97 2.75
CA ALA A 244 -0.30 -15.13 1.49
C ALA A 244 -1.42 -14.12 1.18
N MET A 245 -1.44 -12.95 1.82
CA MET A 245 -2.42 -11.91 1.49
C MET A 245 -2.14 -11.29 0.13
N THR A 246 -3.20 -11.08 -0.65
CA THR A 246 -3.12 -10.32 -1.91
C THR A 246 -3.07 -8.83 -1.60
N VAL A 247 -1.87 -8.27 -1.69
CA VAL A 247 -1.57 -6.84 -1.57
C VAL A 247 -0.71 -6.40 -2.77
N PRO A 248 -0.73 -5.14 -3.20
CA PRO A 248 -1.43 -4.00 -2.59
C PRO A 248 -2.95 -4.05 -2.76
N ASP A 249 -3.71 -3.19 -2.08
CA ASP A 249 -5.18 -3.11 -2.20
C ASP A 249 -5.62 -2.23 -3.37
N LEU A 250 -4.91 -1.12 -3.58
CA LEU A 250 -5.19 -0.12 -4.61
C LEU A 250 -3.89 0.37 -5.23
N THR A 251 -4.00 0.99 -6.41
CA THR A 251 -2.88 1.71 -7.05
C THR A 251 -3.18 3.20 -7.13
N GLY A 252 -2.20 4.03 -6.75
CA GLY A 252 -2.26 5.49 -6.82
C GLY A 252 -1.26 6.07 -7.83
N PRO A 253 -1.42 7.34 -8.22
CA PRO A 253 -0.48 8.02 -9.10
C PRO A 253 0.78 8.46 -8.35
N THR A 254 1.95 8.17 -8.92
CA THR A 254 3.24 8.68 -8.48
C THR A 254 3.80 9.68 -9.48
N ASP A 255 4.91 10.33 -9.14
CA ASP A 255 5.65 11.25 -10.00
C ASP A 255 4.80 12.48 -10.35
N THR A 256 3.90 12.84 -9.43
CA THR A 256 3.04 14.03 -9.52
C THR A 256 3.85 15.27 -9.16
N ALA A 257 3.42 16.42 -9.67
CA ALA A 257 3.96 17.72 -9.30
C ALA A 257 2.97 18.48 -8.40
N GLY A 258 3.50 19.31 -7.50
CA GLY A 258 2.74 20.20 -6.64
C GLY A 258 3.40 21.58 -6.56
N PHE A 259 2.91 22.41 -5.64
CA PHE A 259 3.52 23.68 -5.29
C PHE A 259 4.87 23.49 -4.56
N THR A 260 5.01 22.48 -3.69
CA THR A 260 6.23 22.25 -2.90
C THR A 260 7.32 21.54 -3.71
N TYR A 261 6.94 20.55 -4.51
CA TYR A 261 7.86 19.73 -5.30
C TYR A 261 7.49 19.74 -6.77
N SER A 262 8.46 20.06 -7.64
CA SER A 262 8.29 19.96 -9.09
C SER A 262 8.10 18.51 -9.58
N SER A 263 8.48 17.52 -8.77
CA SER A 263 8.13 16.11 -8.92
C SER A 263 8.33 15.40 -7.59
N PHE A 264 7.36 14.58 -7.18
CA PHE A 264 7.42 13.71 -6.01
C PHE A 264 7.08 12.28 -6.43
N GLY A 265 7.96 11.33 -6.11
CA GLY A 265 7.85 9.93 -6.54
C GLY A 265 7.78 8.92 -5.40
N GLY A 266 7.46 7.68 -5.74
CA GLY A 266 7.35 6.55 -4.83
C GLY A 266 5.91 6.16 -4.52
N THR A 267 5.73 4.99 -3.91
CA THR A 267 4.47 4.65 -3.23
C THR A 267 4.13 5.67 -2.13
N SER A 268 5.16 6.33 -1.58
CA SER A 268 5.01 7.50 -0.70
C SER A 268 4.30 8.70 -1.33
N CYS A 269 4.29 8.82 -2.67
CA CYS A 269 3.50 9.79 -3.44
C CYS A 269 2.12 9.26 -3.83
N ALA A 270 2.05 7.98 -4.21
CA ALA A 270 0.79 7.33 -4.56
C ALA A 270 -0.21 7.31 -3.39
N THR A 271 0.25 6.95 -2.20
CA THR A 271 -0.56 6.82 -0.98
C THR A 271 -1.35 8.09 -0.64
N PRO A 272 -0.73 9.29 -0.49
CA PRO A 272 -1.47 10.51 -0.18
C PRO A 272 -2.37 10.98 -1.33
N ASN A 273 -2.03 10.72 -2.60
CA ASN A 273 -2.93 11.01 -3.71
C ASN A 273 -4.21 10.15 -3.63
N THR A 274 -4.07 8.85 -3.35
CA THR A 274 -5.20 7.95 -3.16
C THR A 274 -6.03 8.31 -1.93
N ALA A 275 -5.40 8.59 -0.80
CA ALA A 275 -6.10 9.01 0.42
C ALA A 275 -6.83 10.36 0.25
N GLY A 276 -6.22 11.31 -0.46
CA GLY A 276 -6.84 12.59 -0.80
C GLY A 276 -8.07 12.42 -1.70
N ALA A 277 -7.99 11.57 -2.72
CA ALA A 277 -9.13 11.23 -3.57
C ALA A 277 -10.27 10.56 -2.78
N ALA A 278 -9.92 9.66 -1.84
CA ALA A 278 -10.89 9.06 -0.92
C ALA A 278 -11.57 10.12 -0.02
N CYS A 279 -10.80 11.05 0.54
CA CYS A 279 -11.33 12.18 1.33
C CYS A 279 -12.31 13.03 0.51
N ALA A 280 -11.94 13.39 -0.73
CA ALA A 280 -12.80 14.14 -1.63
C ALA A 280 -14.12 13.39 -1.92
N LEU A 281 -14.03 12.08 -2.21
CA LEU A 281 -15.21 11.24 -2.40
C LEU A 281 -16.09 11.17 -1.15
N TRP A 282 -15.51 11.01 0.03
CA TRP A 282 -16.25 10.90 1.28
C TRP A 282 -16.97 12.22 1.62
N SER A 283 -16.32 13.36 1.36
CA SER A 283 -16.96 14.67 1.51
C SER A 283 -18.20 14.83 0.62
N ALA A 284 -18.21 14.16 -0.54
CA ALA A 284 -19.34 14.14 -1.44
C ALA A 284 -20.45 13.16 -1.01
N LEU A 285 -20.10 12.15 -0.22
CA LEU A 285 -20.97 11.06 0.22
C LEU A 285 -20.93 10.94 1.76
N PRO A 286 -21.26 11.99 2.53
CA PRO A 286 -21.02 12.04 3.98
C PRO A 286 -21.91 11.10 4.80
N HIS A 287 -22.84 10.39 4.14
CA HIS A 287 -23.72 9.40 4.74
C HIS A 287 -23.15 7.97 4.66
N LEU A 288 -22.06 7.76 3.91
CA LEU A 288 -21.36 6.49 3.87
C LEU A 288 -20.52 6.31 5.13
N SER A 289 -20.55 5.09 5.66
CA SER A 289 -19.54 4.59 6.58
C SER A 289 -18.19 4.43 5.90
N ASN A 290 -17.13 4.29 6.70
CA ASN A 290 -15.79 3.92 6.23
C ASN A 290 -15.81 2.63 5.39
N HIS A 291 -16.55 1.61 5.83
CA HIS A 291 -16.69 0.34 5.12
C HIS A 291 -17.34 0.53 3.74
N GLU A 292 -18.43 1.29 3.66
CA GLU A 292 -19.12 1.60 2.40
C GLU A 292 -18.24 2.43 1.46
N LEU A 293 -17.45 3.38 1.99
CA LEU A 293 -16.56 4.18 1.15
C LEU A 293 -15.40 3.34 0.59
N ARG A 294 -14.72 2.55 1.43
CA ARG A 294 -13.64 1.65 0.99
C ARG A 294 -14.11 0.74 -0.13
N THR A 295 -15.28 0.17 0.06
CA THR A 295 -15.94 -0.71 -0.89
C THR A 295 -16.14 -0.03 -2.24
N LEU A 296 -16.71 1.18 -2.20
CA LEU A 296 -16.91 1.98 -3.38
C LEU A 296 -15.57 2.26 -4.09
N LEU A 297 -14.49 2.54 -3.35
CA LEU A 297 -13.15 2.72 -3.94
C LEU A 297 -12.66 1.48 -4.68
N TYR A 298 -12.78 0.29 -4.09
CA TYR A 298 -12.36 -0.96 -4.72
C TYR A 298 -13.19 -1.28 -5.95
N ASP A 299 -14.50 -1.18 -5.85
CA ASP A 299 -15.36 -1.52 -6.97
C ASP A 299 -15.16 -0.55 -8.15
N MET A 300 -14.89 0.72 -7.87
CA MET A 300 -14.56 1.71 -8.91
C MET A 300 -13.20 1.44 -9.55
N ALA A 301 -12.22 0.99 -8.77
CA ALA A 301 -10.94 0.54 -9.31
C ALA A 301 -11.17 -0.68 -10.22
N ASP A 302 -11.84 -1.72 -9.73
CA ASP A 302 -12.11 -2.98 -10.43
C ASP A 302 -12.87 -2.75 -11.75
N SER A 303 -13.92 -1.92 -11.74
CA SER A 303 -14.74 -1.74 -12.94
C SER A 303 -14.15 -0.80 -13.99
N TYR A 304 -13.30 0.14 -13.61
CA TYR A 304 -12.82 1.18 -14.52
C TYR A 304 -11.31 1.20 -14.75
N ARG A 305 -10.54 0.53 -13.87
CA ARG A 305 -9.07 0.56 -13.82
C ARG A 305 -8.47 -0.74 -13.28
N ASP A 306 -9.15 -1.87 -13.47
CA ASP A 306 -8.56 -3.19 -13.30
C ASP A 306 -7.41 -3.33 -14.32
N TRP A 307 -6.21 -3.47 -13.78
CA TRP A 307 -4.96 -3.52 -14.52
C TRP A 307 -4.22 -4.77 -14.11
N GLY A 308 -3.51 -5.40 -15.04
CA GLY A 308 -2.80 -6.64 -14.74
C GLY A 308 -3.70 -7.86 -14.89
N ALA A 309 -3.74 -8.71 -13.86
CA ALA A 309 -4.63 -9.86 -13.83
C ALA A 309 -6.02 -9.41 -13.37
N GLY A 310 -7.07 -9.97 -13.97
CA GLY A 310 -8.43 -9.52 -13.66
C GLY A 310 -8.82 -9.72 -12.20
N GLY A 311 -9.43 -8.70 -11.60
CA GLY A 311 -9.77 -8.64 -10.18
C GLY A 311 -8.57 -8.30 -9.29
N ASN A 312 -8.67 -8.58 -7.99
CA ASN A 312 -7.60 -8.26 -7.04
C ASN A 312 -6.31 -9.06 -7.33
N ASP A 313 -5.20 -8.37 -7.59
CA ASP A 313 -3.90 -8.97 -7.86
C ASP A 313 -2.75 -8.39 -7.03
N SER A 314 -1.62 -9.11 -6.96
CA SER A 314 -0.48 -8.73 -6.13
C SER A 314 0.42 -7.62 -6.71
N THR A 315 0.03 -6.98 -7.81
CA THR A 315 0.77 -5.90 -8.47
C THR A 315 0.00 -4.57 -8.40
N PHE A 316 -1.29 -4.60 -8.70
CA PHE A 316 -2.16 -3.43 -8.81
C PHE A 316 -3.29 -3.41 -7.78
N GLY A 317 -3.52 -4.50 -7.05
CA GLY A 317 -4.66 -4.68 -6.17
C GLY A 317 -5.96 -4.77 -6.95
N TRP A 318 -7.01 -4.10 -6.47
CA TRP A 318 -8.25 -3.88 -7.22
C TRP A 318 -8.08 -2.93 -8.42
N GLY A 319 -6.90 -2.36 -8.61
CA GLY A 319 -6.58 -1.49 -9.74
C GLY A 319 -6.35 -0.02 -9.37
N GLY A 320 -6.38 0.83 -10.38
CA GLY A 320 -6.13 2.27 -10.23
C GLY A 320 -7.25 2.99 -9.48
N THR A 321 -6.91 3.73 -8.43
CA THR A 321 -7.84 4.59 -7.69
C THR A 321 -8.58 5.52 -8.66
N LYS A 322 -9.91 5.45 -8.65
CA LYS A 322 -10.77 6.23 -9.54
C LYS A 322 -11.99 6.73 -8.79
N ILE A 323 -12.17 8.05 -8.75
CA ILE A 323 -13.40 8.68 -8.26
C ILE A 323 -14.14 9.36 -9.42
N SER A 324 -15.44 9.59 -9.26
CA SER A 324 -16.25 10.25 -10.28
C SER A 324 -15.86 11.72 -10.32
N PRO A 325 -15.74 12.33 -11.51
CA PRO A 325 -15.61 13.79 -11.62
C PRO A 325 -16.75 14.54 -10.92
N VAL A 326 -17.93 13.94 -10.82
CA VAL A 326 -19.11 14.52 -10.13
C VAL A 326 -18.89 14.63 -8.62
N SER A 327 -18.07 13.74 -8.06
CA SER A 327 -17.73 13.75 -6.63
C SER A 327 -16.78 14.90 -6.28
N VAL A 328 -16.10 15.50 -7.26
CA VAL A 328 -15.23 16.66 -7.04
C VAL A 328 -16.07 17.93 -7.05
N ARG A 329 -16.32 18.50 -5.87
CA ARG A 329 -17.24 19.63 -5.70
C ARG A 329 -16.98 20.42 -4.42
N ASP A 330 -17.56 21.62 -4.36
CA ASP A 330 -17.53 22.47 -3.19
C ASP A 330 -18.27 21.81 -2.01
N THR A 331 -17.73 21.93 -0.79
CA THR A 331 -18.33 21.45 0.46
C THR A 331 -19.73 22.00 0.76
N SER A 332 -20.12 23.11 0.15
CA SER A 332 -21.49 23.67 0.21
C SER A 332 -22.48 22.96 -0.71
N SER A 333 -22.01 22.09 -1.60
CA SER A 333 -22.86 21.31 -2.49
C SER A 333 -23.68 20.27 -1.71
N PRO A 334 -24.97 20.07 -2.04
CA PRO A 334 -25.78 19.03 -1.40
C PRO A 334 -25.15 17.63 -1.56
N PRO A 335 -25.25 16.72 -0.58
CA PRO A 335 -24.78 15.33 -0.69
C PRO A 335 -25.23 14.63 -1.98
N ILE A 336 -24.34 13.81 -2.56
CA ILE A 336 -24.71 12.82 -3.57
C ILE A 336 -25.25 11.62 -2.81
N TYR A 337 -26.20 10.90 -3.41
CA TYR A 337 -26.62 9.58 -2.95
C TYR A 337 -26.31 8.58 -4.03
N TYR A 338 -25.63 7.50 -3.65
CA TYR A 338 -25.10 6.55 -4.61
C TYR A 338 -26.07 5.39 -4.83
N VAL A 339 -26.18 4.95 -6.08
CA VAL A 339 -26.97 3.81 -6.52
C VAL A 339 -26.06 2.85 -7.28
N GLU A 340 -26.07 1.57 -6.86
CA GLU A 340 -25.29 0.47 -7.44
C GLU A 340 -26.21 -0.75 -7.58
N ASP A 341 -26.15 -1.46 -8.72
CA ASP A 341 -26.96 -2.64 -8.98
C ASP A 341 -26.35 -3.96 -8.46
N LYS A 342 -25.10 -3.93 -8.00
CA LYS A 342 -24.40 -5.07 -7.41
C LYS A 342 -24.49 -5.02 -5.88
N SER A 343 -24.98 -6.11 -5.28
CA SER A 343 -24.69 -6.37 -3.86
C SER A 343 -23.22 -6.70 -3.72
N PHE A 344 -22.51 -5.99 -2.84
CA PHE A 344 -21.09 -6.18 -2.54
C PHE A 344 -20.76 -7.64 -2.25
N SER A 345 -20.31 -8.38 -3.25
CA SER A 345 -20.22 -9.85 -3.19
C SER A 345 -18.98 -10.36 -2.45
N LEU A 346 -18.20 -9.47 -1.84
CA LEU A 346 -16.88 -9.77 -1.28
C LEU A 346 -16.65 -9.27 0.16
N GLN A 347 -17.72 -8.89 0.89
CA GLN A 347 -17.52 -7.99 2.03
C GLN A 347 -18.18 -8.42 3.34
N THR A 348 -17.46 -8.14 4.43
CA THR A 348 -17.94 -8.22 5.82
C THR A 348 -18.40 -6.83 6.27
N GLY A 349 -19.56 -6.75 6.93
CA GLY A 349 -20.10 -5.49 7.47
C GLY A 349 -21.62 -5.38 7.37
N VAL A 350 -22.17 -4.35 8.02
CA VAL A 350 -23.58 -3.95 7.87
C VAL A 350 -23.62 -2.74 6.94
N PHE A 351 -24.30 -2.87 5.81
CA PHE A 351 -24.41 -1.84 4.80
C PHE A 351 -25.82 -1.22 4.84
N THR A 352 -25.86 0.10 4.91
CA THR A 352 -27.07 0.92 4.77
C THR A 352 -27.16 1.58 3.39
N HIS A 353 -26.04 1.65 2.70
CA HIS A 353 -25.82 2.23 1.39
C HIS A 353 -24.85 1.35 0.58
N PRO A 354 -24.77 1.52 -0.74
CA PRO A 354 -25.58 2.39 -1.58
C PRO A 354 -27.01 1.87 -1.70
N PHE A 355 -27.87 2.70 -2.28
CA PHE A 355 -29.19 2.22 -2.65
C PHE A 355 -29.06 1.21 -3.77
N LEU A 356 -29.77 0.08 -3.65
CA LEU A 356 -29.78 -0.96 -4.68
C LEU A 356 -30.72 -0.65 -5.84
N THR A 357 -31.50 0.45 -5.76
CA THR A 357 -32.37 0.94 -6.83
C THR A 357 -32.51 2.46 -6.79
N VAL A 358 -32.71 3.10 -7.95
CA VAL A 358 -33.07 4.52 -8.07
C VAL A 358 -34.42 4.77 -7.42
N GLU A 359 -35.39 3.85 -7.47
CA GLU A 359 -36.67 4.04 -6.77
C GLU A 359 -36.51 4.09 -5.24
N ALA A 360 -35.64 3.26 -4.66
CA ALA A 360 -35.34 3.29 -3.23
C ALA A 360 -34.62 4.60 -2.84
N ALA A 361 -33.60 4.99 -3.63
CA ALA A 361 -32.91 6.26 -3.45
C ALA A 361 -33.89 7.44 -3.56
N ALA A 362 -34.64 7.52 -4.66
CA ALA A 362 -35.62 8.56 -4.90
C ALA A 362 -36.68 8.63 -3.80
N SER A 363 -37.07 7.51 -3.19
CA SER A 363 -38.00 7.54 -2.07
C SER A 363 -37.36 8.12 -0.80
N ALA A 364 -36.12 7.74 -0.49
CA ALA A 364 -35.44 8.07 0.76
C ALA A 364 -34.85 9.50 0.81
N VAL A 365 -34.33 10.03 -0.30
CA VAL A 365 -33.53 11.26 -0.29
C VAL A 365 -34.39 12.53 -0.29
N PRO A 366 -33.90 13.70 0.18
CA PRO A 366 -34.67 14.95 0.12
C PRO A 366 -34.88 15.46 -1.31
N ALA A 367 -35.88 16.33 -1.52
CA ALA A 367 -36.06 17.01 -2.79
C ALA A 367 -34.85 17.93 -3.09
N GLY A 368 -34.41 17.98 -4.34
CA GLY A 368 -33.20 18.67 -4.79
C GLY A 368 -31.91 17.87 -4.60
N ALA A 369 -31.99 16.63 -4.10
CA ALA A 369 -30.84 15.74 -3.99
C ALA A 369 -30.28 15.35 -5.36
N THR A 370 -28.97 15.07 -5.38
CA THR A 370 -28.30 14.46 -6.54
C THR A 370 -28.16 12.97 -6.29
N ILE A 371 -28.66 12.14 -7.19
CA ILE A 371 -28.47 10.69 -7.18
C ILE A 371 -27.48 10.36 -8.29
N MET A 372 -26.40 9.65 -7.92
CA MET A 372 -25.39 9.17 -8.84
C MET A 372 -25.56 7.67 -9.03
N ILE A 373 -25.66 7.24 -10.28
CA ILE A 373 -25.90 5.86 -10.68
C ILE A 373 -24.63 5.32 -11.33
N ARG A 374 -24.20 4.14 -10.89
CA ARG A 374 -23.13 3.38 -11.55
C ARG A 374 -23.73 2.32 -12.47
N GLY A 375 -23.24 2.27 -13.70
CA GLY A 375 -23.64 1.30 -14.72
C GLY A 375 -24.46 1.88 -15.89
N ASP A 376 -24.40 1.21 -17.03
CA ASP A 376 -24.91 1.70 -18.33
C ASP A 376 -26.36 1.30 -18.61
N THR A 377 -26.98 0.47 -17.76
CA THR A 377 -28.37 0.02 -17.94
C THR A 377 -29.04 -0.24 -16.60
N TYR A 378 -29.55 0.82 -15.98
CA TYR A 378 -30.59 0.65 -14.98
C TYR A 378 -31.91 0.31 -15.70
N ALA A 379 -32.38 -0.93 -15.54
CA ALA A 379 -33.57 -1.44 -16.23
C ALA A 379 -34.90 -1.01 -15.59
N GLU A 380 -34.84 -0.24 -14.51
CA GLU A 380 -36.03 0.18 -13.76
C GLU A 380 -36.72 1.40 -14.40
N THR A 381 -38.02 1.54 -14.18
CA THR A 381 -38.79 2.75 -14.52
C THR A 381 -39.25 3.40 -13.21
N PRO A 382 -38.42 4.23 -12.57
CA PRO A 382 -38.68 4.69 -11.21
C PRO A 382 -39.80 5.74 -11.21
N THR A 383 -40.69 5.70 -10.22
CA THR A 383 -41.70 6.75 -10.05
C THR A 383 -41.11 7.92 -9.24
N ILE A 384 -40.64 8.95 -9.95
CA ILE A 384 -40.06 10.15 -9.32
C ILE A 384 -41.14 11.18 -9.05
N THR A 385 -41.46 11.40 -7.78
CA THR A 385 -42.54 12.31 -7.34
C THR A 385 -42.04 13.65 -6.79
N LYS A 386 -40.72 13.87 -6.77
CA LYS A 386 -40.07 15.11 -6.29
C LYS A 386 -38.89 15.48 -7.18
N ASN A 387 -38.48 16.75 -7.10
CA ASN A 387 -37.33 17.27 -7.84
C ASN A 387 -36.06 16.51 -7.40
N LEU A 388 -35.33 15.90 -8.33
CA LEU A 388 -34.09 15.17 -8.13
C LEU A 388 -33.19 15.35 -9.37
N ARG A 389 -31.87 15.37 -9.16
CA ARG A 389 -30.89 15.36 -10.26
C ARG A 389 -30.31 13.95 -10.40
N LEU A 390 -30.50 13.31 -11.56
CA LEU A 390 -29.94 11.97 -11.83
C LEU A 390 -28.71 12.07 -12.73
N LEU A 391 -27.59 11.55 -12.25
CA LEU A 391 -26.30 11.55 -12.95
C LEU A 391 -25.77 10.13 -13.09
N ILE A 392 -25.09 9.85 -14.21
CA ILE A 392 -24.24 8.66 -14.30
C ILE A 392 -22.81 8.97 -13.87
N TRP A 393 -22.02 7.92 -13.67
CA TRP A 393 -20.64 7.96 -13.20
C TRP A 393 -19.73 8.99 -13.92
N ASP A 394 -19.88 9.15 -15.23
CA ASP A 394 -19.06 10.08 -16.03
C ASP A 394 -19.50 11.56 -15.96
N GLY A 395 -20.63 11.83 -15.29
CA GLY A 395 -21.22 13.16 -15.15
C GLY A 395 -22.33 13.51 -16.14
N SER A 396 -22.68 12.62 -17.07
CA SER A 396 -23.81 12.83 -17.97
C SER A 396 -25.14 12.84 -17.20
N VAL A 397 -26.04 13.75 -17.60
CA VAL A 397 -27.36 13.93 -16.98
C VAL A 397 -28.37 13.00 -17.65
N LEU A 398 -29.06 12.18 -16.86
CA LEU A 398 -30.14 11.32 -17.37
C LEU A 398 -31.51 12.02 -17.35
N VAL A 399 -31.81 12.73 -16.27
CA VAL A 399 -33.10 13.41 -16.05
C VAL A 399 -32.87 14.68 -15.21
N HIS A 400 -33.63 15.74 -15.53
CA HIS A 400 -33.69 17.01 -14.79
C HIS A 400 -34.93 17.10 -13.90
#